data_AF-A0A430AJZ1-F1
#
_entry.id   AF-A0A430AJZ1-F1
#
_cell.length_a   1.000
_cell.length_b   1.000
_cell.length_c   1.000
_cell.angle_alpha   90.00
_cell.angle_beta   90.00
_cell.angle_gamma   90.00
#
_symmetry.space_group_name_H-M   'P 1'
#
loop_
_entity.id
_entity.type
_entity.pdbx_description
1 polymer ?
#
loop_
_entity_poly.entity_id
_entity_poly.type
_entity_poly.pdbx_seq_one_letter_code
_entity_poly.pdbx_strand_id
1 'polypeptide(L)' 'MVELSDIEYDINGKVPKLSIKGVPMGVCSMTRHYVTNSNILGTNVITFIYIDKNNPVKKILSIKCDSQEIFLQ' A
#
# COMPACT_ATOMS: atom_id res chain seq x y z
N MET A 1 -2.69 4.56 -15.21
CA MET A 1 -1.52 4.37 -14.32
C MET A 1 -1.81 5.08 -13.01
N VAL A 2 -1.32 4.54 -11.88
CA VAL A 2 -1.39 5.18 -10.55
C VAL A 2 0.04 5.57 -10.21
N GLU A 3 0.24 6.82 -9.83
CA GLU A 3 1.54 7.35 -9.40
C GLU A 3 1.56 7.51 -7.88
N LEU A 4 2.74 7.72 -7.30
CA LEU A 4 2.84 7.92 -5.84
C LEU A 4 2.14 9.17 -5.36
N SER A 5 2.16 10.23 -6.17
CA SER A 5 1.40 11.46 -5.95
C SER A 5 -0.11 11.22 -5.86
N ASP A 6 -0.62 10.11 -6.42
CA ASP A 6 -2.03 9.74 -6.34
C ASP A 6 -2.38 9.01 -5.03
N ILE A 7 -1.40 8.59 -4.23
CA ILE A 7 -1.60 7.69 -3.09
C ILE A 7 -1.42 8.44 -1.78
N GLU A 8 -2.47 8.47 -0.98
CA GLU A 8 -2.45 8.98 0.39
C GLU A 8 -2.79 7.84 1.35
N TYR A 9 -2.02 7.67 2.42
CA TYR A 9 -2.30 6.64 3.41
C TYR A 9 -1.91 7.07 4.82
N ASP A 10 -2.59 6.52 5.81
CA ASP A 10 -2.26 6.66 7.24
C ASP A 10 -2.18 5.27 7.86
N ILE A 11 -0.97 4.88 8.27
CA ILE A 11 -0.71 3.60 8.94
C ILE A 11 -0.73 3.69 10.47
N ASN A 12 -0.75 4.91 11.03
CA ASN A 12 -0.70 5.15 12.48
C ASN A 12 -2.09 5.36 13.09
N GLY A 13 -3.12 5.50 12.25
CA GLY A 13 -4.51 5.53 12.68
C GLY A 13 -4.99 4.20 13.27
N LYS A 14 -6.01 4.25 14.14
CA LYS A 14 -6.67 3.05 14.71
C LYS A 14 -7.20 2.10 13.64
N VAL A 15 -7.58 2.65 12.48
CA VAL A 15 -7.93 1.92 11.26
C VAL A 15 -7.05 2.47 10.14
N PRO A 16 -6.29 1.63 9.41
CA PRO A 16 -5.47 2.08 8.30
C PRO A 16 -6.33 2.75 7.23
N LYS A 17 -5.85 3.87 6.70
CA LYS A 17 -6.52 4.60 5.61
C LYS A 17 -5.71 4.51 4.34
N LEU A 18 -6.40 4.39 3.21
CA LEU A 18 -5.83 4.43 1.87
C LEU A 18 -6.78 5.21 0.97
N SER A 19 -6.24 6.20 0.25
CA SER A 19 -6.92 6.91 -0.81
C SER A 19 -6.07 6.82 -2.08
N ILE A 20 -6.71 6.55 -3.21
CA ILE A 20 -6.07 6.53 -4.52
C ILE A 20 -6.79 7.55 -5.40
N LYS A 21 -6.07 8.54 -5.94
CA LYS A 21 -6.61 9.67 -6.71
C LYS A 21 -7.72 10.41 -5.96
N GLY A 22 -7.52 10.62 -4.67
CA GLY A 22 -8.51 11.27 -3.79
C GLY A 22 -9.75 10.42 -3.46
N VAL A 23 -9.82 9.17 -3.94
CA VAL A 23 -10.94 8.26 -3.63
C VAL A 23 -10.57 7.34 -2.46
N PRO A 24 -11.31 7.34 -1.35
CA PRO A 24 -11.07 6.42 -0.24
C PRO A 24 -11.33 4.96 -0.63
N MET A 25 -10.37 4.11 -0.32
CA MET A 25 -10.43 2.66 -0.53
C MET A 25 -10.85 1.96 0.77
N GLY A 26 -11.60 0.87 0.64
CA GLY A 26 -11.87 -0.02 1.77
C GLY A 26 -10.63 -0.87 2.06
N VAL A 27 -9.93 -0.63 3.16
CA VAL A 27 -8.75 -1.42 3.54
C VAL A 27 -9.21 -2.70 4.24
N CYS A 28 -8.94 -3.85 3.63
CA CYS A 28 -9.21 -5.16 4.21
C CYS A 28 -8.07 -5.62 5.13
N SER A 29 -6.83 -5.31 4.75
CA SER A 29 -5.64 -5.64 5.53
C SER A 29 -4.51 -4.65 5.20
N MET A 30 -3.68 -4.36 6.19
CA MET A 30 -2.45 -3.59 6.03
C MET A 30 -1.33 -4.29 6.79
N THR A 31 -0.23 -4.55 6.09
CA THR A 31 0.97 -5.15 6.68
C THR A 31 2.19 -4.31 6.34
N ARG A 32 2.96 -3.95 7.35
CA ARG A 32 4.28 -3.32 7.19
C ARG A 32 5.36 -4.32 7.55
N HIS A 33 6.12 -4.75 6.54
CA HIS A 33 7.17 -5.75 6.71
C HIS A 33 8.54 -5.12 6.44
N TYR A 34 9.52 -5.48 7.25
CA TYR A 34 10.92 -5.28 6.94
C TYR A 34 11.46 -6.58 6.35
N VAL A 35 11.69 -6.58 5.04
CA VAL A 35 12.19 -7.74 4.32
C VAL A 35 13.70 -7.66 4.27
N THR A 36 14.39 -8.43 5.12
CA THR A 36 15.82 -8.66 5.00
C THR A 36 16.07 -9.76 3.99
N ASN A 37 16.86 -9.49 2.94
CA ASN A 37 17.36 -10.56 2.09
C ASN A 37 18.86 -10.71 2.35
N SER A 38 19.25 -11.76 3.10
CA SER A 38 20.62 -12.12 3.48
C SER A 38 21.69 -11.03 3.26
N ASN A 39 22.64 -11.20 2.34
CA ASN A 39 23.80 -10.32 2.16
C ASN A 39 23.47 -8.94 1.53
N ILE A 40 22.23 -8.43 1.67
CA ILE A 40 21.72 -7.22 1.03
C ILE A 40 21.00 -6.34 2.06
N LEU A 41 20.98 -5.02 1.84
CA LEU A 41 20.17 -4.07 2.61
C LEU A 41 18.71 -4.53 2.65
N GLY A 42 18.15 -4.68 3.85
CA GLY A 42 16.73 -4.95 4.03
C GLY A 42 15.87 -3.80 3.49
N THR A 43 14.66 -4.11 3.04
CA THR A 43 13.72 -3.17 2.43
C THR A 43 12.44 -3.10 3.26
N ASN A 44 11.95 -1.89 3.51
CA ASN A 44 10.66 -1.67 4.19
C ASN A 44 9.54 -1.62 3.15
N VAL A 45 8.55 -2.51 3.26
CA VAL A 45 7.40 -2.58 2.35
C VAL A 45 6.11 -2.47 3.15
N ILE A 46 5.21 -1.61 2.68
CA ILE A 46 3.82 -1.55 3.15
C ILE A 46 2.94 -2.17 2.07
N THR A 47 2.15 -3.17 2.44
CA THR A 47 1.18 -3.81 1.55
C THR A 47 -0.23 -3.56 2.07
N PHE A 48 -1.10 -3.09 1.18
CA PHE A 48 -2.53 -2.95 1.39
C PHE A 48 -3.26 -3.98 0.56
N ILE A 49 -4.14 -4.75 1.20
CA ILE A 49 -5.22 -5.46 0.52
C ILE A 49 -6.46 -4.58 0.65
N TYR A 50 -7.01 -4.15 -0.48
CA TYR A 50 -8.09 -3.17 -0.49
C TYR A 50 -9.14 -3.49 -1.55
N ILE A 51 -10.29 -2.83 -1.42
CA ILE A 51 -11.40 -2.90 -2.37
C ILE A 51 -11.82 -1.49 -2.79
N ASP A 52 -12.17 -1.37 -4.07
CA ASP A 52 -12.86 -0.19 -4.59
C ASP A 52 -14.36 -0.40 -4.40
N LYS A 53 -15.06 0.59 -3.86
CA LYS A 53 -16.52 0.53 -3.67
C LYS A 53 -17.28 0.28 -4.98
N ASN A 54 -16.74 0.74 -6.10
CA ASN A 54 -17.36 0.60 -7.42
C ASN A 54 -16.99 -0.72 -8.11
N ASN A 55 -15.89 -1.36 -7.66
CA ASN A 55 -15.43 -2.63 -8.17
C ASN A 55 -14.86 -3.46 -7.00
N PRO A 56 -15.70 -4.29 -6.35
CA PRO A 56 -15.37 -4.96 -5.08
C PRO A 56 -14.38 -6.13 -5.22
N VAL A 57 -13.66 -6.20 -6.34
CA VAL A 57 -12.53 -7.12 -6.51
C VAL A 57 -11.39 -6.68 -5.60
N LYS A 58 -10.84 -7.63 -4.85
CA LYS A 58 -9.66 -7.41 -4.02
C LYS A 58 -8.47 -7.04 -4.89
N LYS A 59 -7.80 -5.95 -4.51
CA LYS A 59 -6.59 -5.46 -5.14
C LYS A 59 -5.47 -5.40 -4.11
N ILE A 60 -4.24 -5.50 -4.59
CA ILE A 60 -3.04 -5.43 -3.75
C ILE A 60 -2.23 -4.23 -4.20
N LEU A 61 -1.92 -3.36 -3.25
CA LEU A 61 -0.99 -2.24 -3.44
C LEU A 61 0.19 -2.46 -2.50
N SER A 62 1.40 -2.54 -3.05
CA SER A 62 2.63 -2.58 -2.26
C SER A 62 3.48 -1.36 -2.55
N ILE A 63 3.97 -0.72 -1.49
CA ILE A 63 4.80 0.48 -1.54
C ILE A 63 6.13 0.12 -0.89
N LYS A 64 7.22 0.20 -1.66
CA LYS A 64 8.57 0.09 -1.12
C LYS A 64 8.96 1.44 -0.54
N CYS A 65 9.05 1.58 0.77
CA CYS A 65 9.20 2.87 1.43
C CYS A 65 10.50 3.59 1.04
N ASP A 66 11.57 2.84 0.80
CA ASP A 66 12.91 3.40 0.58
C ASP A 66 13.06 4.02 -0.82
N SER A 67 12.49 3.39 -1.85
CA SER A 67 12.49 3.88 -3.24
C SER A 67 11.19 4.57 -3.66
N GLN A 68 10.15 4.46 -2.82
CA GLN A 68 8.77 4.86 -3.12
C GLN A 68 8.19 4.21 -4.37
N GLU A 69 8.73 3.05 -4.78
CA GLU A 69 8.21 2.25 -5.89
C GLU A 69 6.86 1.63 -5.52
N ILE A 70 5.96 1.60 -6.51
CA ILE A 70 4.59 1.10 -6.38
C ILE A 70 4.41 -0.15 -7.21
N PHE A 71 3.85 -1.18 -6.59
CA PHE A 71 3.45 -2.42 -7.23
C PHE A 71 1.95 -2.61 -7.03
N LEU A 72 1.22 -2.77 -8.13
CA LEU A 72 -0.23 -3.00 -8.15
C LEU A 72 -0.51 -4.37 -8.76
N GLN A 73 -1.33 -5.16 -8.08
CA GLN A 73 -1.76 -6.49 -8.51
C GLN A 73 -3.27 -6.67 -8.32
#